data_AF-H1W2G2-F1
#
_entry.id   AF-H1W2G2-F1
#
_cell.length_a   1.000
_cell.length_b   1.000
_cell.length_c   1.000
_cell.angle_alpha   90.00
_cell.angle_beta   90.00
_cell.angle_gamma   90.00
#
_symmetry.space_group_name_H-M   'P 1'
#
loop_
_entity.id
_entity.type
_entity.pdbx_description
1 polymer ?
#
loop_
_entity_poly.entity_id
_entity_poly.type
_entity_poly.pdbx_seq_one_letter_code
_entity_poly.pdbx_strand_id
1 'polypeptide(L)'
;MGFFFDEEVDTAGKGERWTRVFGDMEVIVERAFVFGKPGPGGGLVIHLGGTKFLAVGRGFNVRFRSVRKEATFTGILAAAEKEVGEDGALRTLRVFNGDETRSGEFLIMPNDDPDYGGFPIAVTVPARTCIAEIEAYWVAEDEADR
;
A
#
# COMPACT_ATOMS: atom_id res chain seq x y z
N MET A 1 3.74 3.67 -12.55
CA MET A 1 2.85 4.82 -12.86
C MET A 1 2.82 5.74 -11.66
N GLY A 2 2.88 7.06 -11.90
CA GLY A 2 2.98 8.08 -10.86
C GLY A 2 1.63 8.67 -10.46
N PHE A 3 1.55 9.17 -9.24
CA PHE A 3 0.40 9.88 -8.68
C PHE A 3 0.87 10.93 -7.67
N PHE A 4 0.00 11.89 -7.37
CA PHE A 4 0.24 12.97 -6.42
C PHE A 4 -1.10 13.39 -5.77
N PHE A 5 -1.03 13.79 -4.51
CA PHE A 5 -2.11 14.25 -3.65
C PHE A 5 -1.67 15.58 -3.01
N ASP A 6 -2.41 16.65 -3.22
CA ASP A 6 -2.02 18.01 -2.77
C ASP A 6 -2.27 18.22 -1.26
N GLU A 7 -1.79 19.32 -0.68
CA GLU A 7 -2.01 19.68 0.73
C GLU A 7 -3.48 20.00 1.06
N GLU A 8 -4.23 20.50 0.08
CA GLU A 8 -5.63 20.84 0.24
C GLU A 8 -6.47 19.55 0.22
N VAL A 9 -7.02 19.21 1.38
CA VAL A 9 -7.89 18.05 1.54
C VAL A 9 -9.33 18.52 1.39
N ASP A 10 -9.98 18.15 0.28
CA ASP A 10 -11.44 18.25 0.17
C ASP A 10 -12.07 17.24 1.14
N THR A 11 -12.42 17.74 2.34
CA THR A 11 -13.07 16.94 3.39
C THR A 11 -14.55 16.67 3.14
N ALA A 12 -15.16 17.34 2.15
CA ALA A 12 -16.54 17.11 1.74
C ALA A 12 -16.64 16.12 0.56
N GLY A 13 -15.54 15.89 -0.16
CA GLY A 13 -15.44 14.96 -1.29
C GLY A 13 -15.16 13.50 -0.90
N LYS A 14 -15.39 12.59 -1.84
CA LYS A 14 -14.79 11.25 -1.80
C LYS A 14 -13.32 11.46 -2.12
N GLY A 15 -12.45 11.41 -1.11
CA GLY A 15 -11.03 11.77 -1.22
C GLY A 15 -10.32 11.20 -2.46
N GLU A 16 -9.26 11.89 -2.89
CA GLU A 16 -8.52 11.55 -4.10
C GLU A 16 -8.09 10.07 -4.12
N ARG A 17 -8.44 9.39 -5.21
CA ARG A 17 -8.19 7.97 -5.41
C ARG A 17 -7.67 7.72 -6.81
N TRP A 18 -6.58 6.98 -6.89
CA TRP A 18 -6.01 6.50 -8.13
C TRP A 18 -6.18 4.98 -8.22
N THR A 19 -6.70 4.49 -9.35
CA THR A 19 -6.88 3.04 -9.57
C THR A 19 -6.41 2.60 -10.93
N ARG A 20 -5.74 1.44 -11.00
CA ARG A 20 -5.33 0.80 -12.25
C ARG A 20 -5.33 -0.72 -12.12
N VAL A 21 -5.64 -1.40 -13.21
CA VAL A 21 -5.65 -2.87 -13.29
C VAL A 21 -4.35 -3.35 -13.93
N PHE A 22 -3.72 -4.35 -13.31
CA PHE A 22 -2.53 -5.04 -13.76
C PHE A 22 -2.78 -6.56 -13.69
N GLY A 23 -3.03 -7.18 -14.85
CA GLY A 23 -3.45 -8.58 -14.89
C GLY A 23 -4.74 -8.79 -14.08
N ASP A 24 -4.69 -9.71 -13.11
CA ASP A 24 -5.81 -10.06 -12.26
C ASP A 24 -6.01 -9.11 -11.06
N MET A 25 -5.16 -8.10 -10.89
CA MET A 25 -5.17 -7.21 -9.72
C MET A 25 -5.53 -5.77 -10.09
N GLU A 26 -6.58 -5.22 -9.46
CA GLU A 26 -6.77 -3.78 -9.34
C GLU A 26 -5.93 -3.25 -8.18
N VAL A 27 -5.03 -2.32 -8.49
CA VAL A 27 -4.27 -1.54 -7.53
C VAL A 27 -5.03 -0.26 -7.24
N ILE A 28 -5.22 0.02 -5.97
CA ILE A 28 -5.93 1.19 -5.47
C ILE A 28 -4.99 1.97 -4.57
N VAL A 29 -4.79 3.25 -4.89
CA VAL A 29 -3.95 4.17 -4.14
C VAL A 29 -4.83 5.31 -3.64
N GLU A 30 -4.77 5.54 -2.34
CA GLU A 30 -5.53 6.56 -1.62
C GLU A 30 -4.56 7.32 -0.71
N ARG A 31 -4.91 8.51 -0.25
CA ARG A 31 -4.10 9.29 0.70
C ARG A 31 -3.80 8.46 1.96
N ALA A 32 -2.61 8.63 2.55
CA ALA A 32 -2.22 7.88 3.72
C ALA A 32 -3.26 8.02 4.84
N PHE A 33 -3.57 6.90 5.48
CA PHE A 33 -4.39 6.93 6.68
C PHE A 33 -3.56 7.43 7.85
N VAL A 34 -4.08 8.44 8.54
CA VAL A 34 -3.53 8.98 9.78
C VAL A 34 -4.69 9.26 10.74
N PHE A 35 -4.41 9.31 12.03
CA PHE A 35 -5.43 9.59 13.05
C PHE A 35 -5.73 11.10 13.18
N GLY A 36 -4.75 11.94 12.87
CA GLY A 36 -4.90 13.39 12.84
C GLY A 36 -5.16 13.92 11.42
N LYS A 37 -4.48 15.01 11.04
CA LYS A 37 -4.68 15.65 9.74
C LYS A 37 -3.92 14.91 8.62
N PRO A 38 -4.59 14.46 7.54
CA PRO A 38 -3.90 13.91 6.38
C PRO A 38 -2.99 14.94 5.72
N GLY A 39 -1.76 14.53 5.40
CA GLY A 39 -0.78 15.33 4.67
C GLY A 39 -0.81 15.11 3.15
N PRO A 40 -0.01 15.86 2.38
CA PRO A 40 0.19 15.61 0.96
C PRO A 40 0.80 14.24 0.71
N GLY A 41 0.77 13.75 -0.52
CA GLY A 41 1.32 12.43 -0.84
C GLY A 41 1.69 12.30 -2.30
N GLY A 42 2.59 11.38 -2.61
CA GLY A 42 3.00 11.16 -3.97
C GLY A 42 3.96 10.00 -4.09
N GLY A 43 3.96 9.40 -5.27
CA GLY A 43 4.77 8.22 -5.49
C GLY A 43 4.54 7.56 -6.83
N LEU A 44 5.08 6.36 -6.91
CA LEU A 44 5.07 5.48 -8.07
C LEU A 44 4.71 4.06 -7.62
N VAL A 45 3.80 3.41 -8.33
CA VAL A 45 3.65 1.95 -8.27
C VAL A 45 4.23 1.33 -9.54
N ILE A 46 5.13 0.37 -9.39
CA ILE A 46 5.76 -0.40 -10.49
C ILE A 46 5.25 -1.84 -10.41
N HIS A 47 4.71 -2.36 -11.50
CA HIS A 47 4.37 -3.78 -11.60
C HIS A 47 5.62 -4.57 -11.96
N LEU A 48 6.01 -5.53 -11.11
CA LEU A 48 7.21 -6.35 -11.27
C LEU A 48 6.94 -7.68 -12.01
N GLY A 49 5.68 -7.91 -12.39
CA GLY A 49 5.20 -9.17 -12.98
C GLY A 49 4.41 -10.01 -11.98
N GLY A 50 3.50 -10.84 -12.50
CA GLY A 50 2.58 -11.63 -11.67
C GLY A 50 1.77 -10.73 -10.73
N THR A 51 1.77 -11.04 -9.45
CA THR A 51 1.10 -10.27 -8.38
C THR A 51 2.08 -9.41 -7.55
N LYS A 52 3.29 -9.16 -8.06
CA LYS A 52 4.35 -8.41 -7.36
C LYS A 52 4.43 -6.96 -7.82
N PHE A 53 4.60 -6.06 -6.87
CA PHE A 53 4.61 -4.62 -7.07
C PHE A 53 5.71 -3.96 -6.23
N LEU A 54 6.23 -2.84 -6.72
CA LEU A 54 7.06 -1.93 -5.95
C LEU A 54 6.30 -0.62 -5.72
N ALA A 55 6.09 -0.24 -4.47
CA ALA A 55 5.59 1.06 -4.08
C ALA A 55 6.77 1.96 -3.69
N VAL A 56 6.88 3.13 -4.32
CA VAL A 56 7.92 4.11 -4.06
C VAL A 56 7.29 5.46 -3.74
N GLY A 57 7.63 6.06 -2.60
CA GLY A 57 7.15 7.40 -2.21
C GLY A 57 6.57 7.45 -0.80
N ARG A 58 5.76 8.49 -0.53
CA ARG A 58 5.26 8.84 0.82
C ARG A 58 3.84 9.43 0.76
N GLY A 59 3.11 9.35 1.87
CA GLY A 59 1.80 9.96 2.05
C GLY A 59 0.63 9.24 1.36
N PHE A 60 0.73 7.92 1.13
CA PHE A 60 -0.34 7.14 0.50
C PHE A 60 -0.50 5.75 1.10
N ASN A 61 -1.69 5.17 0.93
CA ASN A 61 -1.96 3.76 1.14
C ASN A 61 -2.01 3.04 -0.20
N VAL A 62 -1.60 1.77 -0.23
CA VAL A 62 -1.81 0.87 -1.36
C VAL A 62 -2.62 -0.33 -0.91
N ARG A 63 -3.69 -0.64 -1.66
CA ARG A 63 -4.48 -1.86 -1.48
C ARG A 63 -4.76 -2.54 -2.82
N PHE A 64 -5.12 -3.80 -2.74
CA PHE A 64 -5.32 -4.66 -3.90
C PHE A 64 -6.71 -5.26 -3.87
N ARG A 65 -7.32 -5.39 -5.06
CA ARG A 65 -8.58 -6.11 -5.25
C ARG A 65 -8.46 -6.99 -6.49
N SER A 66 -8.83 -8.27 -6.39
CA SER A 66 -8.89 -9.12 -7.58
C SER A 66 -10.00 -8.64 -8.52
N VAL A 67 -9.76 -8.69 -9.82
CA VAL A 67 -10.79 -8.46 -10.85
C VAL A 67 -11.44 -9.77 -11.32
N ARG A 68 -10.99 -10.92 -10.82
CA ARG A 68 -11.60 -12.22 -11.11
C ARG A 68 -12.95 -12.35 -10.42
N LYS A 69 -13.92 -12.94 -11.12
CA LYS A 69 -15.30 -13.08 -10.62
C LYS A 69 -15.43 -14.10 -9.50
N GLU A 70 -14.55 -15.10 -9.55
CA GLU A 70 -14.45 -16.22 -8.62
C GLU A 70 -13.65 -15.87 -7.36
N ALA A 71 -12.93 -14.75 -7.33
CA ALA A 71 -12.15 -14.38 -6.15
C ALA A 71 -13.08 -14.03 -4.99
N THR A 72 -13.00 -14.83 -3.92
CA THR A 72 -13.69 -14.57 -2.65
C THR A 72 -12.91 -13.55 -1.81
N PHE A 73 -11.60 -13.73 -1.70
CA PHE A 73 -10.73 -12.87 -0.90
C PHE A 73 -9.60 -12.28 -1.75
N THR A 74 -9.15 -11.09 -1.35
CA THR A 74 -7.93 -10.45 -1.87
C THR A 74 -7.23 -9.74 -0.73
N GLY A 75 -5.90 -9.76 -0.73
CA GLY A 75 -5.12 -8.99 0.21
C GLY A 75 -3.64 -8.95 -0.15
N ILE A 76 -2.84 -8.52 0.82
CA ILE A 76 -1.38 -8.56 0.76
C ILE A 76 -0.91 -9.86 1.38
N LEU A 77 -0.16 -10.65 0.60
CA LEU A 77 0.45 -11.91 1.03
C LEU A 77 1.76 -11.63 1.77
N ALA A 78 2.55 -10.72 1.22
CA ALA A 78 3.81 -10.30 1.78
C ALA A 78 4.08 -8.83 1.44
N ALA A 79 4.69 -8.11 2.37
CA ALA A 79 5.22 -6.78 2.12
C ALA A 79 6.54 -6.60 2.86
N ALA A 80 7.50 -5.92 2.22
CA ALA A 80 8.82 -5.71 2.80
C ALA A 80 9.38 -4.36 2.39
N GLU A 81 9.99 -3.68 3.37
CA GLU A 81 10.80 -2.50 3.10
C GLU A 81 12.08 -2.90 2.36
N LYS A 82 12.43 -2.14 1.32
CA LYS A 82 13.63 -2.37 0.53
C LYS A 82 14.59 -1.20 0.63
N GLU A 83 15.88 -1.47 0.58
CA GLU A 83 16.91 -0.46 0.39
C GLU A 83 17.74 -0.77 -0.86
N VAL A 84 18.37 0.26 -1.43
CA VAL A 84 19.29 0.10 -2.56
C VAL A 84 20.68 -0.20 -2.00
N GLY A 85 21.22 -1.36 -2.32
CA GLY A 85 22.59 -1.74 -1.99
C GLY A 85 23.63 -0.98 -2.81
N GLU A 86 24.91 -1.09 -2.42
CA GLU A 86 26.03 -0.48 -3.15
C GLU A 86 26.16 -0.95 -4.61
N ASP A 87 25.67 -2.16 -4.89
CA ASP A 87 25.58 -2.78 -6.22
C ASP A 87 24.36 -2.32 -7.03
N GLY A 88 23.53 -1.44 -6.47
CA GLY A 88 22.27 -1.00 -7.06
C GLY A 88 21.13 -2.00 -6.94
N ALA A 89 21.33 -3.16 -6.28
CA ALA A 89 20.29 -4.16 -6.09
C ALA A 89 19.39 -3.80 -4.91
N LEU A 90 18.11 -4.17 -4.99
CA LEU A 90 17.18 -4.03 -3.86
C LEU A 90 17.42 -5.13 -2.84
N ARG A 91 17.62 -4.74 -1.58
CA ARG A 91 17.77 -5.65 -0.44
C ARG A 91 16.63 -5.47 0.53
N THR A 92 16.14 -6.58 1.10
CA THR A 92 15.11 -6.53 2.14
C THR A 92 15.70 -6.00 3.44
N LEU A 93 15.19 -4.86 3.90
CA LEU A 93 15.56 -4.28 5.18
C LEU A 93 14.74 -4.91 6.31
N ARG A 94 13.42 -4.97 6.14
CA ARG A 94 12.47 -5.58 7.08
C ARG A 94 11.20 -6.03 6.38
N VAL A 95 10.47 -6.95 7.00
CA VAL A 95 9.17 -7.46 6.54
C VAL A 95 8.07 -6.81 7.37
N PHE A 96 7.00 -6.39 6.72
CA PHE A 96 5.80 -5.84 7.36
C PHE A 96 4.78 -6.94 7.63
N ASN A 97 4.09 -6.87 8.77
CA ASN A 97 3.01 -7.80 9.08
C ASN A 97 2.01 -7.21 10.10
N GLY A 98 0.94 -7.96 10.40
CA GLY A 98 -0.06 -7.60 11.42
C GLY A 98 -0.60 -6.19 11.18
N ASP A 99 -0.44 -5.32 12.16
CA ASP A 99 -0.91 -3.93 12.12
C ASP A 99 -0.29 -3.11 10.98
N GLU A 100 0.94 -3.42 10.55
CA GLU A 100 1.67 -2.69 9.48
C GLU A 100 1.06 -2.92 8.09
N THR A 101 0.29 -3.99 7.93
CA THR A 101 -0.50 -4.27 6.71
C THR A 101 -2.01 -4.27 6.99
N ARG A 102 -2.41 -3.94 8.21
CA ARG A 102 -3.77 -4.10 8.74
C ARG A 102 -4.35 -5.48 8.40
N SER A 103 -3.61 -6.53 8.72
CA SER A 103 -3.96 -7.92 8.39
C SER A 103 -4.15 -8.17 6.89
N GLY A 104 -3.33 -7.53 6.07
CA GLY A 104 -3.32 -7.67 4.60
C GLY A 104 -4.28 -6.75 3.85
N GLU A 105 -5.01 -5.85 4.52
CA GLU A 105 -5.99 -4.95 3.90
C GLU A 105 -5.32 -3.86 3.04
N PHE A 106 -4.28 -3.21 3.58
CA PHE A 106 -3.51 -2.19 2.87
C PHE A 106 -2.13 -1.97 3.49
N LEU A 107 -1.18 -1.53 2.68
CA LEU A 107 0.10 -1.03 3.17
C LEU A 107 0.07 0.49 3.25
N ILE A 108 0.51 1.07 4.37
CA ILE A 108 0.68 2.51 4.52
C ILE A 108 2.12 2.90 4.18
N MET A 109 2.28 3.82 3.22
CA MET A 109 3.53 4.55 2.95
C MET A 109 3.40 5.93 3.61
N PRO A 110 3.86 6.10 4.86
CA PRO A 110 3.58 7.31 5.63
C PRO A 110 4.28 8.56 5.11
N ASN A 111 3.83 9.72 5.57
CA ASN A 111 4.56 10.98 5.47
C ASN A 111 5.81 10.98 6.38
N ASP A 112 6.65 12.00 6.19
CA ASP A 112 7.84 12.28 7.02
C ASP A 112 7.45 12.51 8.48
N ASP A 113 6.37 13.27 8.67
CA ASP A 113 5.81 13.64 9.97
C ASP A 113 4.29 13.34 9.95
N PRO A 114 3.89 12.06 10.10
CA PRO A 114 2.49 11.68 10.10
C PRO A 114 1.82 12.09 11.41
N ASP A 115 0.65 12.72 11.32
CA ASP A 115 -0.11 13.16 12.49
C ASP A 115 -0.85 11.97 13.15
N TYR A 116 -0.33 11.49 14.27
CA TYR A 116 -0.90 10.37 15.03
C TYR A 116 -2.12 10.73 15.89
N GLY A 117 -2.56 12.00 15.91
CA GLY A 117 -3.74 12.42 16.67
C GLY A 117 -3.67 12.08 18.18
N GLY A 118 -2.47 11.86 18.73
CA GLY A 118 -2.25 11.46 20.12
C GLY A 118 -2.53 10.00 20.46
N PHE A 119 -2.75 9.12 19.47
CA PHE A 119 -2.94 7.68 19.71
C PHE A 119 -1.59 6.94 19.89
N PRO A 120 -1.48 6.02 20.87
CA PRO A 120 -0.21 5.38 21.21
C PRO A 120 0.18 4.21 20.27
N ILE A 121 -0.66 3.87 19.29
CA ILE A 121 -0.42 2.77 18.37
C ILE A 121 0.16 3.35 17.07
N ALA A 122 1.46 3.21 16.90
CA ALA A 122 2.09 3.51 15.63
C ALA A 122 1.74 2.40 14.63
N VAL A 123 0.68 2.59 13.86
CA VAL A 123 0.37 1.74 12.67
C VAL A 123 1.15 2.19 11.44
N THR A 124 1.80 3.36 11.51
CA THR A 124 2.59 4.00 10.45
C THR A 124 4.09 4.05 10.80
N VAL A 125 4.69 2.90 11.14
CA VAL A 125 6.11 2.80 11.54
C VAL A 125 7.00 2.78 10.29
N PRO A 126 8.07 3.58 10.25
CA PRO A 126 8.39 4.48 9.15
C PRO A 126 8.81 3.80 7.85
N ALA A 127 8.33 4.29 6.70
CA ALA A 127 8.94 3.96 5.40
C ALA A 127 10.24 4.75 5.23
N ARG A 128 11.29 4.40 5.99
CA ARG A 128 12.61 5.07 5.99
C ARG A 128 13.15 5.25 4.58
N THR A 129 13.09 4.18 3.81
CA THR A 129 13.60 4.10 2.43
C THR A 129 12.58 4.58 1.41
N CYS A 130 11.29 4.58 1.79
CA CYS A 130 10.17 4.87 0.92
C CYS A 130 10.03 3.89 -0.23
N ILE A 131 10.59 2.69 -0.10
CA ILE A 131 10.52 1.63 -1.09
C ILE A 131 9.96 0.40 -0.39
N ALA A 132 8.83 -0.10 -0.88
CA ALA A 132 8.22 -1.33 -0.41
C ALA A 132 7.95 -2.26 -1.58
N GLU A 133 8.38 -3.51 -1.45
CA GLU A 133 7.95 -4.59 -2.34
C GLU A 133 6.73 -5.25 -1.73
N ILE A 134 5.71 -5.50 -2.56
CA ILE A 134 4.41 -6.01 -2.14
C ILE A 134 4.02 -7.16 -3.06
N GLU A 135 3.60 -8.26 -2.47
CA GLU A 135 3.00 -9.39 -3.17
C GLU A 135 1.52 -9.47 -2.79
N ALA A 136 0.65 -9.27 -3.77
CA ALA A 136 -0.80 -9.42 -3.60
C ALA A 136 -1.22 -10.88 -3.81
N TYR A 137 -2.34 -11.27 -3.23
CA TYR A 137 -2.98 -12.56 -3.48
C TYR A 137 -4.48 -12.41 -3.66
N TRP A 138 -5.07 -13.41 -4.32
CA TRP A 138 -6.49 -13.66 -4.29
C TRP A 138 -6.71 -15.17 -4.09
N VAL A 139 -7.84 -15.53 -3.47
CA VAL A 139 -8.28 -16.93 -3.36
C VAL A 139 -9.77 -17.01 -3.70
N ALA A 140 -10.17 -18.14 -4.27
CA ALA A 140 -11.55 -18.50 -4.52
C ALA A 140 -11.92 -19.65 -3.57
N GLU A 141 -13.12 -19.61 -3.02
CA GLU A 141 -13.70 -20.76 -2.34
C GLU A 141 -14.19 -21.76 -3.38
N ASP A 142 -13.92 -23.05 -3.17
CA ASP A 142 -14.51 -24.11 -3.99
C ASP A 142 -15.93 -24.43 -3.49
N GLU A 143 -16.76 -25.08 -4.31
CA GLU A 143 -18.11 -25.52 -3.90
C GLU A 143 -18.10 -26.41 -2.64
N ALA A 144 -16.97 -27.05 -2.33
CA ALA A 144 -16.80 -27.88 -1.15
C ALA A 144 -16.49 -27.09 0.14
N ASP A 145 -16.12 -25.81 0.05
CA ASP A 145 -15.79 -24.94 1.18
C ASP A 145 -17.02 -24.16 1.71
N ARG A 146 -18.18 -24.33 1.06
CA ARG A 146 -19.41 -23.56 1.29
C ARG A 146 -20.37 -24.16 2.32
#